data_AF-A0A7Y2KVE6-F1
#
_entry.id   AF-A0A7Y2KVE6-F1
#
_cell.length_a   1.000
_cell.length_b   1.000
_cell.length_c   1.000
_cell.angle_alpha   90.00
_cell.angle_beta   90.00
_cell.angle_gamma   90.00
#
_symmetry.space_group_name_H-M   'P 1'
#
loop_
_entity.id
_entity.type
_entity.pdbx_description
1 polymer ?
#
loop_
_entity_poly.entity_id
_entity_poly.type
_entity_poly.pdbx_seq_one_letter_code
_entity_poly.pdbx_strand_id
1 'polypeptide(L)'
;MTDYVPPKVWTWNKENGGTFASINRPVAGATHDKELPVGRHPLQLYSLATPNGQKVTILLEELLALGHQGAEYDAWLIKIGEGDQFSSGFVAVNPNSKIPALMDHSGPKPVRIFESGAILLYLAEKFGAFVPTEPAARAECLSWLFW
;
A
#
# COMPACT_ATOMS: atom_id res chain seq x y z
N MET A 1 20.73 -3.26 -38.85
CA MET A 1 20.59 -2.41 -37.65
C MET A 1 21.83 -2.62 -36.81
N THR A 2 22.41 -1.55 -36.26
CA THR A 2 23.46 -1.67 -35.23
C THR A 2 22.82 -2.04 -33.90
N ASP A 3 23.47 -2.91 -33.13
CA ASP A 3 22.97 -3.31 -31.81
C ASP A 3 22.94 -2.12 -30.83
N TYR A 4 22.00 -2.17 -29.88
CA TYR A 4 21.90 -1.18 -28.82
C TYR A 4 23.09 -1.30 -27.86
N VAL A 5 23.76 -0.18 -27.58
CA VAL A 5 24.85 -0.08 -26.59
C VAL A 5 24.39 0.84 -25.47
N PRO A 6 24.19 0.33 -24.23
CA PRO A 6 23.86 1.16 -23.08
C PRO A 6 24.93 2.24 -22.82
N PRO A 7 24.54 3.47 -22.41
CA PRO A 7 25.51 4.51 -22.09
C PRO A 7 26.27 4.17 -20.79
N LYS A 8 27.49 4.72 -20.65
CA LYS A 8 28.30 4.60 -19.42
C LYS A 8 27.59 5.14 -18.17
N VAL A 9 26.77 6.18 -18.36
CA VAL A 9 25.93 6.77 -17.32
C VAL A 9 24.52 6.85 -17.88
N TRP A 10 23.57 6.23 -17.19
CA TRP A 10 22.17 6.30 -17.57
C TRP A 10 21.63 7.73 -17.38
N THR A 11 20.83 8.19 -18.34
CA THR A 11 20.17 9.50 -18.26
C THR A 11 18.69 9.35 -18.60
N TRP A 12 17.84 10.14 -17.95
CA TRP A 12 16.41 10.18 -18.25
C TRP A 12 16.16 11.15 -19.42
N ASN A 13 16.55 10.72 -20.62
CA ASN A 13 16.51 11.54 -21.83
C ASN A 13 15.40 11.14 -22.82
N LYS A 14 14.58 10.16 -22.45
CA LYS A 14 13.40 9.69 -23.18
C LYS A 14 12.31 9.30 -22.19
N GLU A 15 11.06 9.51 -22.57
CA GLU A 15 9.96 8.85 -21.90
C GLU A 15 10.14 7.33 -22.01
N ASN A 16 9.85 6.61 -20.93
CA ASN A 16 9.95 5.14 -20.90
C ASN A 16 8.82 4.47 -21.72
N GLY A 17 7.93 5.26 -22.34
CA GLY A 17 6.79 4.79 -23.13
C GLY A 17 5.73 4.06 -22.29
N GLY A 18 4.63 3.68 -22.95
CA GLY A 18 3.54 2.93 -22.34
C GLY A 18 2.61 3.76 -21.45
N THR A 19 1.59 3.10 -20.91
CA THR A 19 0.47 3.72 -20.17
C THR A 19 0.91 4.53 -18.94
N PHE A 20 2.08 4.23 -18.37
CA PHE A 20 2.58 4.85 -17.14
C PHE A 20 3.72 5.85 -17.36
N ALA A 21 4.00 6.24 -18.61
CA ALA A 21 5.07 7.18 -18.93
C ALA A 21 4.93 8.52 -18.20
N SER A 22 3.70 8.98 -17.98
CA SER A 22 3.38 10.24 -17.29
C SER A 22 3.68 10.24 -15.78
N ILE A 23 3.82 9.06 -15.16
CA ILE A 23 3.98 8.93 -13.71
C ILE A 23 5.31 8.29 -13.29
N ASN A 24 5.93 7.49 -14.16
CA ASN A 24 7.20 6.83 -13.86
C ASN A 24 8.36 7.83 -13.91
N ARG A 25 9.11 7.93 -12.82
CA ARG A 25 10.22 8.87 -12.66
C ARG A 25 11.43 8.17 -12.01
N PRO A 26 12.67 8.61 -12.31
CA PRO A 26 13.87 8.10 -11.65
C PRO A 26 14.10 8.70 -10.25
N VAL A 27 13.16 9.51 -9.76
CA VAL A 27 13.22 10.19 -8.47
C VAL A 27 11.92 9.94 -7.70
N ALA A 28 12.03 9.85 -6.37
CA ALA A 28 10.91 9.69 -5.46
C ALA A 28 10.45 11.05 -4.89
N GLY A 29 9.41 11.02 -4.05
CA GLY A 29 8.93 12.18 -3.30
C GLY A 29 7.66 12.82 -3.86
N ALA A 30 7.12 13.73 -3.06
CA ALA A 30 5.88 14.43 -3.37
C ALA A 30 6.05 15.38 -4.56
N THR A 31 4.97 15.54 -5.35
CA THR A 31 4.91 16.48 -6.48
C THR A 31 3.95 17.63 -6.26
N HIS A 32 3.04 17.49 -5.30
CA HIS A 32 2.03 18.48 -4.99
C HIS A 32 1.59 18.37 -3.54
N ASP A 33 1.20 19.49 -2.96
CA ASP A 33 0.64 19.54 -1.62
C ASP A 33 -0.84 19.17 -1.66
N LYS A 34 -1.19 18.10 -0.96
CA LYS A 34 -2.57 17.63 -0.81
C LYS A 34 -2.65 16.74 0.42
N GLU A 35 -3.41 17.18 1.40
CA GLU A 35 -3.73 16.38 2.58
C GLU A 35 -4.67 15.24 2.21
N LEU A 36 -4.55 14.12 2.93
CA LEU A 36 -5.44 12.99 2.75
C LEU A 36 -6.71 13.16 3.59
N PRO A 37 -7.89 12.76 3.07
CA PRO A 37 -9.11 12.74 3.86
C PRO A 37 -9.01 11.70 4.99
N VAL A 38 -9.60 12.01 6.14
CA VAL A 38 -9.71 11.09 7.29
C VAL A 38 -11.18 10.99 7.65
N GLY A 39 -11.71 9.77 7.66
CA GLY A 39 -13.10 9.49 8.00
C GLY A 39 -13.29 9.17 9.47
N ARG A 40 -14.39 8.48 9.79
CA ARG A 40 -14.80 8.20 11.17
C ARG A 40 -14.24 6.90 11.73
N HIS A 41 -13.78 5.99 10.86
CA HIS A 41 -13.41 4.64 11.23
C HIS A 41 -11.95 4.55 11.70
N PRO A 42 -11.59 3.57 12.55
CA PRO A 42 -10.24 3.47 13.10
C PRO A 42 -9.17 3.22 12.03
N LEU A 43 -9.53 2.56 10.93
CA LEU A 43 -8.59 2.21 9.87
C LEU A 43 -8.85 3.08 8.63
N GLN A 44 -7.86 3.86 8.21
CA GLN A 44 -7.93 4.69 7.00
C GLN A 44 -7.09 4.02 5.91
N LEU A 45 -7.75 3.47 4.89
CA LEU A 45 -7.11 2.78 3.77
C LEU A 45 -7.06 3.69 2.55
N TYR A 46 -5.86 3.99 2.06
CA TYR A 46 -5.64 4.74 0.82
C TYR A 46 -5.21 3.77 -0.27
N SER A 47 -6.12 3.46 -1.20
CA SER A 47 -5.96 2.31 -2.09
C SER A 47 -6.66 2.47 -3.44
N LEU A 48 -6.54 1.42 -4.26
CA LEU A 48 -7.18 1.25 -5.56
C LEU A 48 -7.47 -0.24 -5.75
N ALA A 49 -8.53 -0.58 -6.50
CA ALA A 49 -8.97 -1.96 -6.75
C ALA A 49 -8.04 -2.78 -7.70
N THR A 50 -6.74 -2.75 -7.43
CA THR A 50 -5.72 -3.62 -8.04
C THR A 50 -5.56 -4.89 -7.20
N PRO A 51 -4.87 -5.93 -7.69
CA PRO A 51 -4.60 -7.13 -6.88
C PRO A 51 -3.97 -6.83 -5.51
N ASN A 52 -3.09 -5.83 -5.41
CA ASN A 52 -2.50 -5.44 -4.13
C ASN A 52 -3.49 -4.73 -3.20
N GLY A 53 -4.37 -3.89 -3.74
CA GLY A 53 -5.41 -3.23 -2.95
C GLY A 53 -6.49 -4.21 -2.47
N GLN A 54 -6.88 -5.15 -3.34
CA GLN A 54 -7.88 -6.19 -3.04
C GLN A 54 -7.47 -7.05 -1.85
N LYS A 55 -6.18 -7.39 -1.70
CA LYS A 55 -5.67 -8.14 -0.53
C LYS A 55 -6.16 -7.54 0.79
N VAL A 56 -6.03 -6.22 0.93
CA VAL A 56 -6.32 -5.52 2.19
C VAL A 56 -7.81 -5.39 2.41
N THR A 57 -8.58 -5.01 1.38
CA THR A 57 -10.04 -4.90 1.52
C THR A 57 -10.67 -6.26 1.80
N ILE A 58 -10.19 -7.34 1.18
CA ILE A 58 -10.67 -8.70 1.47
C ILE A 58 -10.43 -9.04 2.95
N LEU A 59 -9.20 -8.86 3.45
CA LEU A 59 -8.92 -9.19 4.86
C LEU A 59 -9.76 -8.34 5.84
N LEU A 60 -10.00 -7.07 5.55
CA LEU A 60 -10.85 -6.21 6.37
C LEU A 60 -12.31 -6.73 6.40
N GLU A 61 -12.87 -7.08 5.25
CA GLU A 61 -14.21 -7.68 5.17
C GLU A 61 -14.29 -9.04 5.87
N GLU A 62 -13.26 -9.89 5.75
CA GLU A 62 -13.18 -11.18 6.45
C GLU A 62 -13.14 -10.99 7.97
N LEU A 63 -12.39 -9.99 8.46
CA LEU A 63 -12.37 -9.62 9.89
C LEU A 63 -13.73 -9.11 10.37
N LEU A 64 -14.40 -8.28 9.57
CA LEU A 64 -15.75 -7.80 9.87
C LEU A 64 -16.76 -8.96 9.91
N ALA A 65 -16.65 -9.91 8.98
CA ALA A 65 -17.49 -11.12 8.95
C ALA A 65 -17.30 -12.00 10.20
N LEU A 66 -16.09 -12.02 10.78
CA LEU A 66 -15.80 -12.67 12.08
C LEU A 66 -16.27 -11.83 13.29
N GLY A 67 -16.84 -10.65 13.09
CA GLY A 67 -17.35 -9.79 14.15
C GLY A 67 -16.32 -8.84 14.77
N HIS A 68 -15.14 -8.69 14.18
CA HIS A 68 -14.13 -7.73 14.66
C HIS A 68 -14.53 -6.29 14.29
N GLN A 69 -15.35 -5.64 15.12
CA GLN A 69 -15.80 -4.26 14.91
C GLN A 69 -14.65 -3.24 14.82
N GLY A 70 -13.48 -3.54 15.39
CA GLY A 70 -12.29 -2.71 15.26
C GLY A 70 -11.68 -2.68 13.85
N ALA A 71 -12.13 -3.56 12.95
CA ALA A 71 -11.69 -3.63 11.55
C ALA A 71 -12.49 -2.71 10.60
N GLU A 72 -13.48 -1.99 11.13
CA GLU A 72 -14.20 -0.95 10.38
C GLU A 72 -13.22 0.06 9.77
N TYR A 73 -13.45 0.43 8.51
CA TYR A 73 -12.47 1.20 7.73
C TYR A 73 -13.12 2.21 6.78
N ASP A 74 -12.41 3.30 6.53
CA ASP A 74 -12.69 4.21 5.41
C ASP A 74 -11.70 3.88 4.28
N ALA A 75 -12.20 3.45 3.11
CA ALA A 75 -11.38 3.19 1.93
C ALA A 75 -11.43 4.36 0.94
N TRP A 76 -10.37 5.15 0.91
CA TRP A 76 -10.17 6.29 0.05
C TRP A 76 -9.51 5.89 -1.27
N LEU A 77 -10.10 6.35 -2.39
CA LEU A 77 -9.59 6.09 -3.73
C LEU A 77 -8.32 6.91 -4.00
N ILE A 78 -7.26 6.24 -4.42
CA ILE A 78 -6.00 6.82 -4.91
C ILE A 78 -5.82 6.44 -6.37
N LYS A 79 -6.04 7.38 -7.29
CA LYS A 79 -5.97 7.11 -8.72
C LYS A 79 -4.52 7.17 -9.19
N ILE A 80 -3.86 6.01 -9.22
CA ILE A 80 -2.43 5.94 -9.55
C ILE A 80 -2.06 6.48 -10.94
N GLY A 81 -3.00 6.44 -11.89
CA GLY A 81 -2.83 6.99 -13.24
C GLY A 81 -2.89 8.52 -13.30
N GLU A 82 -3.48 9.16 -12.28
CA GLU A 82 -3.55 10.62 -12.14
C GLU A 82 -2.45 11.17 -11.20
N GLY A 83 -1.62 10.30 -10.61
CA GLY A 83 -0.50 10.71 -9.77
C GLY A 83 -0.86 11.03 -8.31
N ASP A 84 -2.05 10.66 -7.83
CA ASP A 84 -2.50 10.90 -6.44
C ASP A 84 -1.51 10.34 -5.38
N GLN A 85 -0.81 9.26 -5.71
CA GLN A 85 0.22 8.64 -4.87
C GLN A 85 1.44 9.52 -4.61
N PHE A 86 1.58 10.64 -5.34
CA PHE A 86 2.65 11.62 -5.15
C PHE A 86 2.20 12.88 -4.41
N SER A 87 1.01 12.89 -3.81
CA SER A 87 0.61 13.95 -2.89
C SER A 87 1.47 13.95 -1.63
N SER A 88 1.67 15.13 -1.02
CA SER A 88 2.37 15.27 0.27
C SER A 88 1.76 14.34 1.35
N GLY A 89 0.43 14.28 1.44
CA GLY A 89 -0.29 13.41 2.36
C GLY A 89 -0.03 11.93 2.09
N PHE A 90 -0.11 11.46 0.84
CA PHE A 90 0.16 10.05 0.52
C PHE A 90 1.61 9.66 0.78
N VAL A 91 2.57 10.52 0.42
CA VAL A 91 4.00 10.27 0.68
C VAL A 91 4.30 10.23 2.18
N ALA A 92 3.56 10.99 3.00
CA ALA A 92 3.67 10.91 4.45
C ALA A 92 3.22 9.54 5.02
N VAL A 93 2.25 8.87 4.37
CA VAL A 93 1.85 7.50 4.74
C VAL A 93 2.80 6.46 4.14
N ASN A 94 3.14 6.58 2.85
CA ASN A 94 4.04 5.67 2.15
C ASN A 94 5.08 6.44 1.30
N PRO A 95 6.35 6.52 1.72
CA PRO A 95 7.39 7.19 0.95
C PRO A 95 7.69 6.51 -0.40
N ASN A 96 7.31 5.24 -0.59
CA ASN A 96 7.44 4.51 -1.85
C ASN A 96 6.39 4.94 -2.89
N SER A 97 5.40 5.76 -2.51
CA SER A 97 4.32 6.22 -3.41
C SER A 97 3.59 5.06 -4.11
N LYS A 98 3.25 4.00 -3.37
CA LYS A 98 2.46 2.86 -3.86
C LYS A 98 1.28 2.55 -2.96
N ILE A 99 0.17 2.17 -3.57
CA ILE A 99 -0.97 1.57 -2.89
C ILE A 99 -0.73 0.07 -2.66
N PRO A 100 -1.42 -0.56 -1.70
CA PRO A 100 -2.18 0.07 -0.61
C PRO A 100 -1.28 0.71 0.45
N ALA A 101 -1.80 1.72 1.13
CA ALA A 101 -1.22 2.29 2.34
C ALA A 101 -2.34 2.49 3.37
N LEU A 102 -2.06 2.20 4.64
CA LEU A 102 -3.03 2.22 5.73
C LEU A 102 -2.52 3.11 6.88
N MET A 103 -3.43 3.88 7.47
CA MET A 103 -3.20 4.58 8.74
C MET A 103 -4.15 4.02 9.79
N ASP A 104 -3.60 3.47 10.87
CA ASP A 104 -4.37 3.01 12.03
C ASP A 104 -4.46 4.13 13.07
N HIS A 105 -5.68 4.63 13.30
CA HIS A 105 -6.04 5.67 14.27
C HIS A 105 -6.69 5.11 15.54
N SER A 106 -6.69 3.79 15.75
CA SER A 106 -7.31 3.16 16.94
C SER A 106 -6.53 3.42 18.25
N GLY A 107 -5.26 3.79 18.15
CA GLY A 107 -4.39 4.08 19.28
C GLY A 107 -4.24 5.57 19.58
N PRO A 108 -3.51 5.94 20.66
CA PRO A 108 -3.26 7.33 21.03
C PRO A 108 -2.39 8.09 20.01
N LYS A 109 -1.67 7.37 19.15
CA LYS A 109 -0.88 7.92 18.05
C LYS A 109 -1.16 7.11 16.78
N PRO A 110 -1.42 7.77 15.64
CA PRO A 110 -1.60 7.06 14.39
C PRO A 110 -0.37 6.26 13.99
N VAL A 111 -0.59 5.05 13.45
CA VAL A 111 0.47 4.19 12.92
C VAL A 111 0.28 4.03 11.41
N ARG A 112 1.30 4.36 10.63
CA ARG A 112 1.31 4.13 9.18
C ARG A 112 1.84 2.72 8.86
N ILE A 113 1.17 2.02 7.96
CA ILE A 113 1.58 0.71 7.44
C ILE A 113 1.45 0.75 5.92
N PHE A 114 2.49 0.33 5.21
CA PHE A 114 2.52 0.24 3.75
C PHE A 114 3.19 -1.07 3.34
N GLU A 115 3.06 -1.45 2.05
CA GLU A 115 3.22 -2.82 1.53
C GLU A 115 2.05 -3.72 1.90
N SER A 116 1.40 -4.32 0.89
CA SER A 116 0.18 -5.12 1.12
C SER A 116 0.44 -6.31 2.05
N GLY A 117 1.61 -6.95 1.98
CA GLY A 117 1.97 -8.06 2.86
C GLY A 117 2.14 -7.63 4.32
N ALA A 118 2.74 -6.46 4.55
CA ALA A 118 2.87 -5.89 5.90
C ALA A 118 1.51 -5.49 6.48
N ILE A 119 0.61 -4.93 5.66
CA ILE A 119 -0.77 -4.62 6.10
C ILE A 119 -1.53 -5.90 6.45
N LEU A 120 -1.42 -6.95 5.63
CA LEU A 120 -2.05 -8.25 5.93
C LEU A 120 -1.57 -8.81 7.27
N LEU A 121 -0.25 -8.85 7.48
CA LEU A 121 0.33 -9.36 8.72
C LEU A 121 -0.06 -8.49 9.92
N TYR A 122 -0.02 -7.17 9.79
CA TYR A 122 -0.41 -6.23 10.84
C TYR A 122 -1.86 -6.46 11.31
N LEU A 123 -2.80 -6.54 10.36
CA LEU A 123 -4.21 -6.75 10.68
C LEU A 123 -4.43 -8.15 11.30
N ALA A 124 -3.79 -9.17 10.74
CA ALA A 124 -3.86 -10.53 11.27
C ALA A 124 -3.39 -10.63 12.72
N GLU A 125 -2.27 -9.98 13.05
CA GLU A 125 -1.74 -9.92 14.43
C GLU A 125 -2.62 -9.07 15.35
N LYS A 126 -3.08 -7.90 14.89
CA LYS A 126 -3.90 -6.97 15.66
C LYS A 126 -5.20 -7.62 16.15
N PHE A 127 -5.81 -8.45 15.32
CA PHE A 127 -7.08 -9.10 15.62
C PHE A 127 -6.95 -10.57 16.04
N GLY A 128 -5.74 -11.14 15.97
CA GLY A 128 -5.50 -12.54 16.34
C GLY A 128 -6.19 -13.55 15.40
N ALA A 129 -6.29 -13.22 14.11
CA ALA A 129 -7.01 -14.00 13.11
C ALA A 129 -6.18 -14.15 11.82
N PHE A 130 -6.45 -15.19 11.02
CA PHE A 130 -5.85 -15.44 9.69
C PHE A 130 -4.33 -15.65 9.63
N VAL A 131 -3.63 -15.63 10.77
CA VAL A 131 -2.24 -16.09 10.89
C VAL A 131 -2.12 -17.06 12.08
N PRO A 132 -1.52 -18.25 11.91
CA PRO A 132 -1.30 -19.16 13.02
C PRO A 132 -0.41 -18.56 14.11
N THR A 133 -0.65 -18.98 15.35
CA THR A 133 0.21 -18.66 16.51
C THR A 133 1.18 -19.78 16.85
N GLU A 134 0.91 -21.02 16.43
CA GLU A 134 1.82 -22.15 16.56
C GLU A 134 3.07 -21.91 15.68
N PRO A 135 4.30 -22.04 16.24
CA PRO A 135 5.53 -21.65 15.54
C PRO A 135 5.74 -22.26 14.16
N ALA A 136 5.51 -23.57 13.97
CA ALA A 136 5.76 -24.23 12.70
C ALA A 136 4.76 -23.81 11.62
N ALA A 137 3.46 -23.82 11.95
CA ALA A 137 2.40 -23.36 11.06
C ALA A 137 2.54 -21.86 10.72
N ARG A 138 2.96 -21.05 11.68
CA ARG A 138 3.24 -19.63 11.45
C ARG A 138 4.41 -19.43 10.50
N ALA A 139 5.50 -20.18 10.68
CA ALA A 139 6.65 -20.12 9.80
C ALA A 139 6.28 -20.48 8.35
N GLU A 140 5.49 -21.53 8.16
CA GLU A 140 4.99 -21.93 6.83
C GLU A 140 4.10 -20.84 6.22
N CYS A 141 3.13 -20.31 6.97
CA CYS A 141 2.25 -19.23 6.53
C CYS A 141 3.03 -17.99 6.09
N LEU A 142 4.03 -17.57 6.89
CA LEU A 142 4.88 -16.43 6.53
C LEU A 142 5.75 -16.73 5.31
N SER A 143 6.23 -17.96 5.15
CA SER A 143 7.01 -18.34 3.96
C SER A 143 6.22 -18.12 2.67
N TRP A 144 4.92 -18.47 2.66
CA TRP A 144 4.03 -18.20 1.52
C TRP A 144 3.64 -16.74 1.36
N LEU A 145 3.54 -15.98 2.46
CA LEU A 145 3.25 -14.54 2.38
C LEU A 145 4.41 -13.76 1.74
N PHE A 146 5.65 -14.19 1.98
CA PHE A 146 6.86 -13.56 1.46
C PHE A 146 7.29 -14.07 0.06
N TRP A 147 6.74 -15.18 -0.43
CA TRP A 147 7.00 -15.75 -1.76
C TRP A 147 6.31 -14.95 -2.87
#